data_AF-A0A377LX45-F1
#
_entry.id   AF-A0A377LX45-F1
#
_cell.length_a   1.000
_cell.length_b   1.000
_cell.length_c   1.000
_cell.angle_alpha   90.00
_cell.angle_beta   90.00
_cell.angle_gamma   90.00
#
_symmetry.space_group_name_H-M   'P 1'
#
loop_
_entity.id
_entity.type
_entity.pdbx_description
1 polymer ?
#
loop_
_entity_poly.entity_id
_entity_poly.type
_entity_poly.pdbx_seq_one_letter_code
_entity_poly.pdbx_strand_id
1 'polypeptide(L)'
;MIIHSPSAVAPGSESARALIEAVRNHPRGKYVTLLTNWCGEFSSQEARRLFSEAGLPTYRTPEGTITAFMHMVEYRRNQKQLRETPALPGNLTANSVDVHRLLQQAIDEGATSLDTHEVQPILGSYGMQTLPTWIASDSAEAVHIAEQIGYPVALKLRSPDIPHKSDVQGVMLYLRTAAEVQQAADAIFDRVKWPGLRPESTDCWCKAWRTARAHRNCGVVVEHDPVFGRSSCWEKVAWNGALKNKPWWLYRR
;
A
#
# COMPACT_ATOMS: atom_id res chain seq x y z
N MET A 1 13.10 -24.49 21.29
CA MET A 1 13.15 -25.43 20.14
C MET A 1 13.76 -26.72 20.63
N ILE A 2 13.16 -27.87 20.32
CA ILE A 2 13.69 -29.19 20.68
C ILE A 2 13.90 -30.00 19.40
N ILE A 3 15.11 -30.52 19.22
CA ILE A 3 15.46 -31.41 18.12
C ILE A 3 15.76 -32.79 18.71
N HIS A 4 15.10 -33.81 18.18
CA HIS A 4 15.27 -35.19 18.57
C HIS A 4 15.74 -36.01 17.37
N SER A 5 16.85 -36.74 17.54
CA SER A 5 17.33 -37.72 16.58
C SER A 5 16.97 -39.13 17.07
N PRO A 6 16.28 -39.97 16.27
CA PRO A 6 15.94 -41.33 16.66
C PRO A 6 17.19 -42.13 17.04
N SER A 7 17.09 -42.87 18.14
CA SER A 7 18.11 -43.81 18.59
C SER A 7 17.44 -45.09 19.07
N ALA A 8 18.13 -46.22 18.96
CA ALA A 8 17.63 -47.52 19.40
C ALA A 8 17.32 -47.57 20.91
N VAL A 9 17.92 -46.66 21.69
CA VAL A 9 17.84 -46.64 23.16
C VAL A 9 16.73 -45.71 23.68
N ALA A 10 16.11 -44.90 22.80
CA ALA A 10 15.11 -43.90 23.20
C ALA A 10 14.01 -43.80 22.12
N PRO A 11 12.85 -44.45 22.32
CA PRO A 11 11.72 -44.32 21.42
C PRO A 11 11.24 -42.86 21.34
N GLY A 12 11.19 -42.31 20.12
CA GLY A 12 10.80 -40.92 19.91
C GLY A 12 9.38 -40.60 20.39
N SER A 13 8.48 -41.59 20.37
CA SER A 13 7.09 -41.49 20.82
C SER A 13 6.95 -41.31 22.34
N GLU A 14 7.78 -42.00 23.14
CA GLU A 14 7.78 -41.85 24.60
C GLU A 14 8.25 -40.46 25.00
N SER A 15 9.34 -39.99 24.37
CA SER A 15 9.86 -38.63 24.57
C SER A 15 8.83 -37.56 24.18
N ALA A 16 8.08 -37.79 23.11
CA ALA A 16 7.02 -36.88 22.69
C ALA A 16 5.87 -36.81 23.72
N ARG A 17 5.43 -37.95 24.25
CA ARG A 17 4.37 -38.00 25.29
C ARG A 17 4.80 -37.27 26.55
N ALA A 18 6.00 -37.56 27.05
CA ALA A 18 6.56 -36.91 28.23
C ALA A 18 6.66 -35.39 28.06
N LEU A 19 7.09 -34.93 26.86
CA LEU A 19 7.18 -33.51 26.56
C LEU A 19 5.80 -32.83 26.48
N ILE A 20 4.82 -33.46 25.83
CA ILE A 20 3.45 -32.95 25.76
C ILE A 20 2.86 -32.81 27.17
N GLU A 21 3.04 -33.82 28.02
CA GLU A 21 2.57 -33.80 29.40
C GLU A 21 3.27 -32.73 30.23
N ALA A 22 4.59 -32.60 30.11
CA ALA A 22 5.35 -31.56 30.80
C ALA A 22 4.89 -30.15 30.42
N VAL A 23 4.66 -29.89 29.12
CA VAL A 23 4.15 -28.58 28.65
C VAL A 23 2.74 -28.33 29.16
N ARG A 24 1.88 -29.34 29.14
CA ARG A 24 0.48 -29.24 29.60
C ARG A 24 0.38 -28.95 31.10
N ASN A 25 1.22 -29.60 31.91
CA ASN A 25 1.22 -29.44 33.36
C ASN A 25 2.00 -28.20 33.84
N HIS A 26 2.78 -27.56 32.96
CA HIS A 26 3.56 -26.39 33.33
C HIS A 26 2.66 -25.16 33.54
N PRO A 27 2.79 -24.39 34.64
CA PRO A 27 1.95 -23.22 34.93
C PRO A 27 1.97 -22.14 33.84
N ARG A 28 3.06 -22.07 33.07
CA ARG A 28 3.23 -21.15 31.94
C ARG A 28 3.18 -21.83 30.58
N GLY A 29 2.75 -23.09 30.48
CA GLY A 29 2.74 -23.86 29.22
C GLY A 29 2.09 -23.10 28.07
N LYS A 30 0.94 -22.45 28.32
CA LYS A 30 0.22 -21.61 27.35
C LYS A 30 0.97 -20.38 26.83
N TYR A 31 2.03 -19.95 27.52
CA TYR A 31 2.86 -18.80 27.13
C TYR A 31 4.20 -19.20 26.50
N VAL A 32 4.53 -20.49 26.50
CA VAL A 32 5.78 -21.00 25.94
C VAL A 32 5.51 -21.53 24.54
N THR A 33 6.01 -20.83 23.53
CA THR A 33 5.99 -21.33 22.15
C THR A 33 7.08 -22.39 21.98
N LEU A 34 6.67 -23.64 21.81
CA LEU A 34 7.57 -24.76 21.59
C LEU A 34 7.52 -25.20 20.13
N LEU A 35 8.69 -25.22 19.47
CA LEU A 35 8.87 -25.86 18.16
C LEU A 35 9.59 -27.19 18.36
N THR A 36 9.04 -28.26 17.79
CA THR A 36 9.63 -29.61 17.86
C THR A 36 10.08 -30.08 16.48
N ASN A 37 11.20 -30.80 16.46
CA ASN A 37 11.72 -31.46 15.27
C ASN A 37 12.13 -32.88 15.62
N TRP A 38 11.33 -33.85 15.21
CA TRP A 38 11.64 -35.27 15.39
C TRP A 38 12.13 -35.80 14.04
N CYS A 39 13.46 -35.92 13.92
CA CYS A 39 14.13 -36.35 12.69
C CYS A 39 13.78 -37.80 12.35
N GLY A 40 13.92 -38.18 11.08
CA GLY A 40 13.64 -39.53 10.58
C GLY A 40 12.20 -39.65 10.06
N GLU A 41 12.02 -40.32 8.92
CA GLU A 41 10.71 -40.37 8.27
C GLU A 41 9.77 -41.32 9.03
N PHE A 42 10.03 -42.62 8.98
CA PHE A 42 9.13 -43.64 9.55
C PHE A 42 9.21 -43.72 11.09
N SER A 43 10.41 -43.69 11.67
CA SER A 43 10.64 -43.87 13.11
C SER A 43 10.07 -42.75 13.99
N SER A 44 9.82 -41.57 13.42
CA SER A 44 9.33 -40.39 14.13
C SER A 44 7.92 -39.96 13.70
N GLN A 45 7.28 -40.72 12.81
CA GLN A 45 5.94 -40.38 12.31
C GLN A 45 4.90 -40.30 13.44
N GLU A 46 4.92 -41.29 14.34
CA GLU A 46 4.01 -41.33 15.49
C GLU A 46 4.24 -40.15 16.45
N ALA A 47 5.49 -39.82 16.75
CA ALA A 47 5.82 -38.68 17.61
C ALA A 47 5.30 -37.35 17.02
N ARG A 48 5.47 -37.15 15.70
CA ARG A 48 4.94 -35.95 15.02
C ARG A 48 3.41 -35.92 15.04
N ARG A 49 2.75 -37.07 14.88
CA ARG A 49 1.29 -37.16 15.00
C ARG A 49 0.81 -36.72 16.39
N LEU A 50 1.46 -37.20 17.45
CA LEU A 50 1.15 -36.83 18.83
C LEU A 50 1.32 -35.32 19.08
N PHE A 51 2.37 -34.69 18.55
CA PHE A 51 2.54 -33.24 18.66
C PHE A 51 1.44 -32.46 17.95
N SER A 52 1.09 -32.86 16.73
CA SER A 52 0.00 -32.24 15.97
C SER A 52 -1.35 -32.36 16.68
N GLU A 53 -1.67 -33.53 17.22
CA GLU A 53 -2.89 -33.77 18.03
C GLU A 53 -2.91 -32.92 19.31
N ALA A 54 -1.73 -32.65 19.90
CA ALA A 54 -1.60 -31.78 21.07
C ALA A 54 -1.55 -30.27 20.73
N GLY A 55 -1.64 -29.89 19.46
CA GLY A 55 -1.55 -28.48 19.02
C GLY A 55 -0.13 -27.89 19.10
N LEU A 56 0.91 -28.73 19.15
CA LEU A 56 2.30 -28.30 19.17
C LEU A 56 2.92 -28.36 17.77
N PRO A 57 3.47 -27.24 17.24
CA PRO A 57 4.12 -27.23 15.93
C PRO A 57 5.30 -28.21 15.84
N THR A 58 5.23 -29.14 14.90
CA THR A 58 6.28 -30.14 14.65
C THR A 58 6.75 -30.10 13.20
N TYR A 59 8.05 -30.28 13.00
CA TYR A 59 8.69 -30.29 11.68
C TYR A 59 9.44 -31.60 11.46
N ARG A 60 9.65 -31.91 10.18
CA ARG A 60 10.39 -33.11 9.74
C ARG A 60 11.90 -32.89 9.69
N THR A 61 12.33 -31.67 9.38
CA THR A 61 13.73 -31.33 9.17
C THR A 61 14.16 -30.17 10.09
N PRO A 62 15.44 -30.15 10.51
CA PRO A 62 16.00 -29.04 11.25
C PRO A 62 15.83 -27.70 10.51
N GLU A 63 16.04 -27.70 9.20
CA GLU A 63 15.95 -26.51 8.34
C GLU A 63 14.53 -25.93 8.38
N GLY A 64 13.50 -26.76 8.25
CA GLY A 64 12.11 -26.30 8.34
C GLY A 64 11.77 -25.69 9.71
N THR A 65 12.36 -26.26 10.76
CA THR A 65 12.17 -25.76 12.14
C THR A 65 12.85 -24.41 12.33
N ILE A 66 14.08 -24.26 11.83
CA ILE A 66 14.83 -23.00 11.88
C ILE A 66 14.12 -21.93 11.06
N THR A 67 13.64 -22.25 9.86
CA THR A 67 12.85 -21.32 9.04
C THR A 67 11.61 -20.82 9.78
N ALA A 68 10.84 -21.72 10.40
CA ALA A 68 9.69 -21.33 11.20
C ALA A 68 10.07 -20.44 12.41
N PHE A 69 11.19 -20.75 13.08
CA PHE A 69 11.72 -19.91 14.15
C PHE A 69 12.10 -18.52 13.65
N MET A 70 12.80 -18.44 12.50
CA MET A 70 13.22 -17.18 11.91
C MET A 70 12.04 -16.32 11.49
N HIS A 71 10.97 -16.91 10.94
CA HIS A 71 9.72 -16.17 10.67
C HIS A 71 9.13 -15.54 11.93
N MET A 72 9.17 -16.21 13.08
CA MET A 72 8.70 -15.61 14.34
C MET A 72 9.62 -14.48 14.83
N VAL A 73 10.94 -14.62 14.66
CA VAL A 73 11.91 -13.57 15.01
C VAL A 73 11.70 -12.34 14.14
N GLU A 74 11.59 -12.54 12.83
CA GLU A 74 11.31 -11.47 11.85
C GLU A 74 9.98 -10.82 12.14
N TYR A 75 8.91 -11.61 12.37
CA TYR A 75 7.61 -11.07 12.76
C TYR A 75 7.72 -10.15 13.99
N ARG A 76 8.44 -10.58 15.04
CA ARG A 76 8.60 -9.78 16.25
C ARG A 76 9.45 -8.52 16.04
N ARG A 77 10.50 -8.60 15.23
CA ARG A 77 11.30 -7.43 14.82
C ARG A 77 10.44 -6.46 14.03
N ASN A 78 9.61 -6.99 13.13
CA ASN A 78 8.73 -6.19 12.29
C ASN A 78 7.68 -5.47 13.11
N GLN A 79 7.04 -6.16 14.05
CA GLN A 79 6.11 -5.57 15.02
C GLN A 79 6.76 -4.50 15.88
N LYS A 80 8.00 -4.69 16.33
CA LYS A 80 8.73 -3.67 17.09
C LYS A 80 8.96 -2.41 16.24
N GLN A 81 9.43 -2.57 15.01
CA GLN A 81 9.66 -1.45 14.09
C GLN A 81 8.36 -0.75 13.66
N LEU A 82 7.25 -1.48 13.49
CA LEU A 82 5.93 -0.87 13.22
C LEU A 82 5.43 -0.04 14.42
N ARG A 83 5.77 -0.44 15.64
CA ARG A 83 5.45 0.29 16.87
C ARG A 83 6.39 1.47 17.13
N GLU A 84 7.51 1.56 16.42
CA GLU A 84 8.36 2.75 16.43
C GLU A 84 7.67 3.82 15.59
N THR A 85 6.78 4.60 16.22
CA THR A 85 6.24 5.82 15.59
C THR A 85 7.43 6.73 15.27
N PRO A 86 7.69 7.05 13.99
CA PRO A 86 8.72 8.03 13.66
C PRO A 86 8.39 9.32 14.41
N ALA A 87 9.39 9.92 15.06
CA ALA A 87 9.18 11.21 15.68
C ALA A 87 8.68 12.18 14.61
N LEU A 88 7.53 12.81 14.86
CA LEU A 88 7.04 13.88 13.99
C LEU A 88 8.13 14.93 13.88
N PRO A 89 8.48 15.39 12.66
CA PRO A 89 9.41 16.50 12.51
C PRO A 89 8.93 17.68 13.36
N GLY A 90 9.79 18.21 14.24
CA GLY A 90 9.40 19.27 15.18
C GLY A 90 8.99 20.59 14.53
N ASN A 91 9.14 20.71 13.21
CA ASN A 91 8.78 21.86 12.38
C ASN A 91 7.45 21.69 11.62
N LEU A 92 6.70 20.61 11.86
CA LEU A 92 5.41 20.38 11.21
C LEU A 92 4.33 21.24 11.88
N THR A 93 4.20 22.49 11.42
CA THR A 93 3.12 23.40 11.82
C THR A 93 1.84 22.99 11.11
N ALA A 94 1.22 21.90 11.56
CA ALA A 94 -0.05 21.45 11.01
C ALA A 94 -1.17 22.40 11.48
N ASN A 95 -1.81 23.11 10.56
CA ASN A 95 -3.08 23.78 10.84
C ASN A 95 -4.20 22.75 10.92
N SER A 96 -4.20 21.99 12.02
CA SER A 96 -5.10 20.85 12.22
C SER A 96 -6.58 21.27 12.27
N VAL A 97 -6.89 22.51 12.66
CA VAL A 97 -8.27 23.00 12.77
C VAL A 97 -8.91 23.14 11.41
N ASP A 98 -8.24 23.78 10.45
CA ASP A 98 -8.77 23.95 9.10
C ASP A 98 -8.92 22.62 8.36
N VAL A 99 -7.96 21.69 8.56
CA VAL A 99 -8.07 20.34 8.00
C VAL A 99 -9.27 19.59 8.56
N HIS A 100 -9.49 19.64 9.88
CA HIS A 100 -10.65 18.98 10.49
C HIS A 100 -11.96 19.58 9.96
N ARG A 101 -12.03 20.89 9.78
CA ARG A 101 -13.21 21.55 9.22
C ARG A 101 -13.50 21.09 7.79
N LEU A 102 -12.49 21.03 6.92
CA LEU A 102 -12.64 20.56 5.54
C LEU A 102 -13.07 19.09 5.48
N LEU A 103 -12.47 18.24 6.31
CA LEU A 103 -12.83 16.81 6.38
C LEU A 103 -14.23 16.60 6.94
N GLN A 104 -14.61 17.35 7.98
CA GLN A 104 -15.95 17.25 8.55
C GLN A 104 -17.02 17.68 7.56
N GLN A 105 -16.78 18.77 6.82
CA GLN A 105 -17.68 19.21 5.75
C GLN A 105 -17.88 18.10 4.70
N ALA A 106 -16.81 17.48 4.23
CA ALA A 106 -16.91 16.38 3.27
C ALA A 106 -17.66 15.16 3.83
N ILE A 107 -17.47 14.84 5.12
CA ILE A 107 -18.21 13.78 5.81
C ILE A 107 -19.70 14.12 5.89
N ASP A 108 -20.03 15.37 6.24
CA ASP A 108 -21.41 15.85 6.36
C ASP A 108 -22.12 15.86 5.00
N GLU A 109 -21.39 16.11 3.92
CA GLU A 109 -21.84 16.00 2.53
C GLU A 109 -21.95 14.53 2.04
N GLY A 110 -21.55 13.56 2.87
CA GLY A 110 -21.61 12.13 2.56
C GLY A 110 -20.51 11.64 1.60
N ALA A 111 -19.44 12.42 1.41
CA ALA A 111 -18.36 12.08 0.52
C ALA A 111 -17.56 10.87 1.04
N THR A 112 -17.38 9.87 0.18
CA THR A 112 -16.54 8.69 0.46
C THR A 112 -15.15 8.78 -0.17
N SER A 113 -14.91 9.79 -1.01
CA SER A 113 -13.65 10.07 -1.67
C SER A 113 -13.50 11.57 -1.92
N LEU A 114 -12.28 12.08 -1.79
CA LEU A 114 -11.94 13.48 -2.10
C LEU A 114 -11.20 13.59 -3.43
N ASP A 115 -11.56 14.58 -4.23
CA ASP A 115 -10.88 14.95 -5.46
C ASP A 115 -9.54 15.64 -5.21
N THR A 116 -8.70 15.70 -6.26
CA THR A 116 -7.35 16.29 -6.13
C THR A 116 -7.34 17.75 -5.65
N HIS A 117 -8.35 18.55 -5.99
CA HIS A 117 -8.43 19.96 -5.59
C HIS A 117 -8.80 20.12 -4.11
N GLU A 118 -9.62 19.21 -3.59
CA GLU A 118 -10.05 19.18 -2.18
C GLU A 118 -8.93 18.68 -1.27
N VAL A 119 -8.12 17.74 -1.78
CA VAL A 119 -6.97 17.18 -1.06
C VAL A 119 -5.79 18.15 -1.01
N GLN A 120 -5.61 19.00 -2.03
CA GLN A 120 -4.49 19.95 -2.11
C GLN A 120 -4.34 20.86 -0.86
N PRO A 121 -5.37 21.56 -0.36
CA PRO A 121 -5.26 22.40 0.85
C PRO A 121 -4.99 21.57 2.11
N ILE A 122 -5.51 20.34 2.18
CA ILE A 122 -5.26 19.41 3.29
C ILE A 122 -3.77 19.05 3.33
N LEU A 123 -3.20 18.62 2.19
CA LEU A 123 -1.78 18.28 2.09
C LEU A 123 -0.89 19.49 2.38
N GLY A 124 -1.25 20.67 1.84
CA GLY A 124 -0.55 21.92 2.07
C GLY A 124 -0.48 22.31 3.55
N SER A 125 -1.55 22.06 4.32
CA SER A 125 -1.59 22.32 5.76
C SER A 125 -0.62 21.46 6.57
N TYR A 126 -0.18 20.31 6.03
CA TYR A 126 0.86 19.46 6.60
C TYR A 126 2.25 19.71 5.97
N GLY A 127 2.43 20.82 5.26
CA GLY A 127 3.70 21.18 4.62
C GLY A 127 4.03 20.38 3.35
N MET A 128 3.09 19.59 2.83
CA MET A 128 3.30 18.86 1.58
C MET A 128 3.01 19.76 0.38
N GLN A 129 4.05 20.06 -0.39
CA GLN A 129 3.93 20.85 -1.60
C GLN A 129 3.40 20.00 -2.76
N THR A 130 2.21 20.31 -3.24
CA THR A 130 1.64 19.72 -4.46
C THR A 130 1.76 20.69 -5.63
N LEU A 131 1.70 20.16 -6.86
CA LEU A 131 1.67 21.01 -8.04
C LEU A 131 0.33 21.76 -8.11
N PRO A 132 0.35 23.10 -8.31
CA PRO A 132 -0.85 23.86 -8.62
C PRO A 132 -1.63 23.20 -9.76
N THR A 133 -2.94 23.11 -9.56
CA THR A 133 -3.83 22.36 -10.41
C THR A 133 -5.08 23.21 -10.60
N TRP A 134 -5.50 23.39 -11.86
CA TRP A 134 -6.66 24.20 -12.23
C TRP A 134 -7.68 23.34 -12.97
N ILE A 135 -8.94 23.73 -12.88
CA ILE A 135 -10.05 23.07 -13.57
C ILE A 135 -10.47 23.97 -14.73
N ALA A 136 -10.69 23.36 -15.88
CA ALA A 136 -11.20 23.97 -17.09
C ALA A 136 -12.42 23.17 -17.56
N SER A 137 -13.55 23.84 -17.75
CA SER A 137 -14.79 23.22 -18.21
C SER A 137 -14.86 23.10 -19.74
N ASP A 138 -14.06 23.87 -20.47
CA ASP A 138 -13.94 23.77 -21.92
C ASP A 138 -12.50 23.97 -22.44
N SER A 139 -12.32 23.80 -23.75
CA SER A 139 -11.02 23.88 -24.39
C SER A 139 -10.48 25.32 -24.46
N ALA A 140 -11.34 26.34 -24.55
CA ALA A 140 -10.93 27.73 -24.54
C ALA A 140 -10.40 28.16 -23.16
N GLU A 141 -11.09 27.75 -22.09
CA GLU A 141 -10.64 27.94 -20.71
C GLU A 141 -9.34 27.18 -20.45
N ALA A 142 -9.20 25.96 -20.99
CA ALA A 142 -7.97 25.19 -20.87
C ALA A 142 -6.76 25.91 -21.49
N VAL A 143 -6.94 26.54 -22.66
CA VAL A 143 -5.93 27.39 -23.31
C VAL A 143 -5.62 28.62 -22.46
N HIS A 144 -6.64 29.34 -22.00
CA HIS A 144 -6.46 30.53 -21.17
C HIS A 144 -5.64 30.22 -19.90
N ILE A 145 -5.99 29.14 -19.21
CA ILE A 145 -5.26 28.67 -18.03
C ILE A 145 -3.81 28.28 -18.41
N ALA A 146 -3.60 27.59 -19.54
CA ALA A 146 -2.27 27.22 -19.99
C ALA A 146 -1.37 28.45 -20.28
N GLU A 147 -1.95 29.53 -20.80
CA GLU A 147 -1.24 30.79 -21.03
C GLU A 147 -0.83 31.48 -19.71
N GLN A 148 -1.69 31.45 -18.69
CA GLN A 148 -1.38 31.98 -17.37
C GLN A 148 -0.30 31.16 -16.65
N ILE A 149 -0.31 29.85 -16.82
CA ILE A 149 0.66 28.94 -16.21
C ILE A 149 2.03 29.03 -16.90
N GLY A 150 2.03 29.15 -18.23
CA GLY A 150 3.20 29.00 -19.08
C GLY A 150 3.46 27.54 -19.50
N TYR A 151 4.07 27.39 -20.67
CA TYR A 151 4.33 26.09 -21.30
C TYR A 151 5.69 25.48 -20.88
N PRO A 152 5.83 24.15 -20.88
CA PRO A 152 4.84 23.13 -21.23
C PRO A 152 3.82 22.81 -20.13
N VAL A 153 2.62 22.36 -20.53
CA VAL A 153 1.53 21.95 -19.63
C VAL A 153 1.07 20.51 -19.87
N ALA A 154 0.30 19.97 -18.93
CA ALA A 154 -0.35 18.68 -19.05
C ALA A 154 -1.85 18.83 -18.81
N LEU A 155 -2.64 18.18 -19.64
CA LEU A 155 -4.09 18.17 -19.59
C LEU A 155 -4.60 16.78 -19.18
N LYS A 156 -5.53 16.72 -18.23
CA LYS A 156 -6.09 15.45 -17.73
C LYS A 156 -7.60 15.54 -17.54
N LEU A 157 -8.35 14.59 -18.07
CA LEU A 157 -9.81 14.51 -17.89
C LEU A 157 -10.22 14.41 -16.41
N ARG A 158 -11.33 15.07 -16.05
CA ARG A 158 -12.07 14.91 -14.80
C ARG A 158 -13.45 14.34 -15.12
N SER A 159 -13.74 13.16 -14.61
CA SER A 159 -15.10 12.65 -14.60
C SER A 159 -15.20 11.64 -13.46
N PRO A 160 -16.19 11.79 -12.56
CA PRO A 160 -16.50 10.79 -11.53
C PRO A 160 -16.76 9.40 -12.15
N ASP A 161 -17.37 9.40 -13.33
CA ASP A 161 -17.76 8.20 -14.07
C ASP A 161 -16.58 7.49 -14.76
N ILE A 162 -15.41 8.15 -14.85
CA ILE A 162 -14.23 7.62 -15.53
C ILE A 162 -13.02 7.65 -14.58
N PRO A 163 -12.91 6.67 -13.65
CA PRO A 163 -11.81 6.59 -12.68
C PRO A 163 -10.45 6.31 -13.36
N HIS A 164 -10.43 5.52 -14.44
CA HIS A 164 -9.21 5.19 -15.18
C HIS A 164 -9.03 6.03 -16.45
N LYS A 165 -8.61 7.29 -16.26
CA LYS A 165 -8.44 8.32 -17.31
C LYS A 165 -7.58 7.89 -18.49
N SER A 166 -6.60 7.01 -18.28
CA SER A 166 -5.72 6.53 -19.36
C SER A 166 -6.44 5.60 -20.35
N ASP A 167 -7.53 4.96 -19.94
CA ASP A 167 -8.25 4.00 -20.78
C ASP A 167 -9.09 4.70 -21.85
N VAL A 168 -9.46 5.97 -21.60
CA VAL A 168 -10.11 6.86 -22.58
C VAL A 168 -9.13 7.84 -23.23
N GLN A 169 -7.82 7.62 -23.09
CA GLN A 169 -6.77 8.57 -23.51
C GLN A 169 -7.00 9.99 -22.96
N GLY A 170 -7.58 10.11 -21.77
CA GLY A 170 -7.88 11.36 -21.08
C GLY A 170 -6.67 12.00 -20.41
N VAL A 171 -5.45 11.73 -20.89
CA VAL A 171 -4.21 12.31 -20.37
C VAL A 171 -3.33 12.71 -21.54
N MET A 172 -3.07 14.00 -21.68
CA MET A 172 -2.17 14.58 -22.67
C MET A 172 -1.04 15.31 -21.93
N LEU A 173 0.20 14.95 -22.24
CA LEU A 173 1.38 15.47 -21.54
C LEU A 173 2.24 16.30 -22.50
N TYR A 174 3.02 17.23 -21.94
CA TYR A 174 4.05 17.97 -22.66
C TYR A 174 3.51 18.83 -23.82
N LEU A 175 2.38 19.48 -23.61
CA LEU A 175 1.76 20.42 -24.53
C LEU A 175 2.50 21.76 -24.45
N ARG A 176 3.04 22.23 -25.57
CA ARG A 176 4.00 23.36 -25.63
C ARG A 176 3.39 24.64 -26.19
N THR A 177 2.19 24.56 -26.76
CA THR A 177 1.53 25.69 -27.41
C THR A 177 0.02 25.70 -27.11
N ALA A 178 -0.60 26.87 -27.27
CA ALA A 178 -2.05 27.02 -27.16
C ALA A 178 -2.80 26.11 -28.13
N ALA A 179 -2.30 25.98 -29.37
CA ALA A 179 -2.89 25.10 -30.38
C ALA A 179 -2.84 23.62 -29.97
N GLU A 180 -1.72 23.17 -29.40
CA GLU A 180 -1.60 21.80 -28.87
C GLU A 180 -2.56 21.55 -27.70
N VAL A 181 -2.76 22.55 -26.82
CA VAL A 181 -3.72 22.46 -25.70
C VAL A 181 -5.15 22.39 -26.19
N GLN A 182 -5.54 23.28 -27.11
CA GLN A 182 -6.87 23.30 -27.72
C GLN A 182 -7.20 21.95 -28.36
N GLN A 183 -6.32 21.45 -29.24
CA GLN A 183 -6.51 20.17 -29.92
C GLN A 183 -6.58 18.99 -28.95
N ALA A 184 -5.75 19.00 -27.91
CA ALA A 184 -5.77 17.97 -26.87
C ALA A 184 -7.09 17.99 -26.07
N ALA A 185 -7.59 19.17 -25.73
CA ALA A 185 -8.84 19.33 -24.99
C ALA A 185 -10.06 18.90 -25.82
N ASP A 186 -10.16 19.37 -27.07
CA ASP A 186 -11.24 19.01 -27.99
C ASP A 186 -11.26 17.49 -28.22
N ALA A 187 -10.09 16.87 -28.46
CA ALA A 187 -9.98 15.42 -28.62
C ALA A 187 -10.40 14.64 -27.37
N ILE A 188 -10.16 15.17 -26.17
CA ILE A 188 -10.63 14.55 -24.92
C ILE A 188 -12.15 14.66 -24.82
N PHE A 189 -12.72 15.86 -25.06
CA PHE A 189 -14.17 16.07 -24.97
C PHE A 189 -14.95 15.25 -26.00
N ASP A 190 -14.46 15.14 -27.24
CA ASP A 190 -15.12 14.38 -28.28
C ASP A 190 -15.17 12.88 -27.99
N ARG A 191 -14.12 12.33 -27.33
CA ARG A 191 -14.12 10.92 -26.91
C ARG A 191 -15.12 10.64 -25.80
N VAL A 192 -15.30 11.57 -24.87
CA VAL A 192 -16.22 11.41 -23.73
C VAL A 192 -17.68 11.56 -24.17
N LYS A 193 -17.95 12.29 -25.25
CA LYS A 193 -19.29 12.40 -25.86
C LYS A 193 -19.78 11.10 -26.54
N TRP A 194 -18.95 10.05 -26.65
CA TRP A 194 -19.35 8.80 -27.31
C TRP A 194 -20.53 8.13 -26.58
N PRO A 195 -21.53 7.55 -27.30
CA PRO A 195 -22.81 7.09 -26.72
C PRO A 195 -22.74 6.09 -25.55
N GLY A 196 -21.59 5.44 -25.33
CA GLY A 196 -21.38 4.46 -24.25
C GLY A 196 -20.76 5.02 -22.96
N LEU A 197 -20.38 6.30 -22.91
CA LEU A 197 -19.62 6.87 -21.79
C LEU A 197 -20.23 8.14 -21.18
N ARG A 198 -21.46 8.53 -21.56
CA ARG A 198 -22.10 9.81 -21.21
C ARG A 198 -22.08 10.09 -19.70
N PRO A 199 -21.11 10.89 -19.20
CA PRO A 199 -21.06 11.22 -17.79
C PRO A 199 -22.09 12.30 -17.48
N GLU A 200 -22.56 12.37 -16.24
CA GLU A 200 -23.44 13.46 -15.80
C GLU A 200 -22.71 14.82 -15.76
N SER A 201 -21.38 14.80 -15.57
CA SER A 201 -20.51 15.98 -15.65
C SER A 201 -19.14 15.62 -16.24
N THR A 202 -18.63 16.48 -17.12
CA THR A 202 -17.32 16.31 -17.75
C THR A 202 -16.53 17.62 -17.67
N ASP A 203 -15.52 17.68 -16.82
CA ASP A 203 -14.54 18.78 -16.80
C ASP A 203 -13.17 18.25 -17.20
N CYS A 204 -12.22 19.13 -17.49
CA CYS A 204 -10.82 18.76 -17.63
C CYS A 204 -9.94 19.53 -16.63
N TRP A 205 -8.83 18.94 -16.23
CA TRP A 205 -7.83 19.57 -15.38
C TRP A 205 -6.67 20.06 -16.23
N CYS A 206 -6.35 21.33 -16.12
CA CYS A 206 -5.09 21.89 -16.56
C CYS A 206 -4.09 21.86 -15.40
N LYS A 207 -2.93 21.23 -15.61
CA LYS A 207 -1.84 21.25 -14.63
C LYS A 207 -0.57 21.77 -15.29
N ALA A 208 0.13 22.64 -14.57
CA ALA A 208 1.50 23.00 -14.91
C ALA A 208 2.34 21.72 -14.98
N TRP A 209 2.92 21.44 -16.14
CA TRP A 209 3.82 20.30 -16.28
C TRP A 209 5.23 20.81 -16.04
N ARG A 210 5.68 20.72 -14.78
CA ARG A 210 7.09 20.95 -14.50
C ARG A 210 7.85 19.69 -14.88
N THR A 211 8.64 19.77 -15.95
CA THR A 211 9.76 18.84 -16.17
C THR A 211 10.72 19.00 -14.99
N ALA A 212 10.57 18.16 -13.97
CA ALA A 212 11.66 17.92 -13.06
C ALA A 212 12.73 17.19 -13.88
N ARG A 213 13.80 17.90 -14.25
CA ARG A 213 14.97 17.33 -14.91
C ARG A 213 15.47 16.16 -14.04
N ALA A 214 15.18 14.93 -14.48
CA ALA A 214 15.74 13.67 -14.01
C ALA A 214 15.61 13.34 -12.51
N HIS A 215 14.45 12.86 -12.03
CA HIS A 215 14.39 12.17 -10.72
C HIS A 215 13.43 10.96 -10.70
N ARG A 216 13.73 10.04 -9.77
CA ARG A 216 13.01 8.80 -9.49
C ARG A 216 11.56 9.10 -9.06
N ASN A 217 10.58 8.40 -9.66
CA ASN A 217 9.19 8.48 -9.22
C ASN A 217 8.95 7.53 -8.05
N CYS A 218 8.39 8.05 -6.97
CA CYS A 218 7.94 7.28 -5.82
C CYS A 218 6.43 7.48 -5.68
N GLY A 219 5.68 6.37 -5.70
CA GLY A 219 4.28 6.33 -5.28
C GLY A 219 4.21 5.83 -3.84
N VAL A 220 3.45 6.53 -3.00
CA VAL A 220 3.16 6.12 -1.63
C VAL A 220 1.66 5.85 -1.54
N VAL A 221 1.29 4.70 -1.01
CA VAL A 221 -0.11 4.37 -0.71
C VAL A 221 -0.20 3.94 0.74
N VAL A 222 -1.16 4.52 1.47
CA VAL A 222 -1.48 4.17 2.85
C VAL A 222 -2.89 3.62 2.86
N GLU A 223 -3.03 2.39 3.36
CA GLU A 223 -4.32 1.70 3.45
C GLU A 223 -4.55 1.20 4.88
N HIS A 224 -5.79 1.28 5.32
CA HIS A 224 -6.20 0.74 6.62
C HIS A 224 -6.52 -0.75 6.47
N ASP A 225 -5.60 -1.61 6.92
CA ASP A 225 -5.82 -3.05 6.92
C ASP A 225 -6.48 -3.48 8.26
N PRO A 226 -7.61 -4.22 8.24
CA PRO A 226 -8.31 -4.63 9.45
C PRO A 226 -7.52 -5.62 10.32
N VAL A 227 -6.56 -6.35 9.77
CA VAL A 227 -5.69 -7.32 10.47
C VAL A 227 -4.41 -6.65 10.98
N PHE A 228 -3.85 -5.71 10.22
CA PHE A 228 -2.55 -5.08 10.53
C PHE A 228 -2.65 -3.66 11.11
N GLY A 229 -3.83 -3.05 11.14
CA GLY A 229 -4.08 -1.71 11.67
C GLY A 229 -3.75 -0.56 10.69
N ARG A 230 -3.66 0.68 11.22
CA ARG A 230 -3.55 1.95 10.46
C ARG A 230 -2.29 2.15 9.60
N SER A 231 -1.39 1.17 9.48
CA SER A 231 0.00 1.43 9.08
C SER A 231 0.58 0.42 8.10
N SER A 232 -0.13 0.13 7.01
CA SER A 232 0.45 -0.47 5.81
C SER A 232 0.84 0.65 4.85
N CYS A 233 2.08 1.15 4.94
CA CYS A 233 2.64 2.08 3.97
C CYS A 233 3.33 1.28 2.86
N TRP A 234 2.82 1.38 1.64
CA TRP A 234 3.37 0.72 0.46
C TRP A 234 4.18 1.73 -0.35
N GLU A 235 5.48 1.47 -0.49
CA GLU A 235 6.36 2.27 -1.35
C GLU A 235 6.46 1.60 -2.73
N LYS A 236 6.09 2.34 -3.78
CA LYS A 236 6.25 1.92 -5.18
C LYS A 236 7.23 2.86 -5.88
N VAL A 237 8.49 2.44 -5.98
CA VAL A 237 9.46 3.12 -6.84
C VAL A 237 9.24 2.63 -8.27
N ALA A 238 8.66 3.47 -9.13
CA ALA A 238 8.39 3.12 -10.52
C ALA A 238 9.36 3.86 -11.46
N TRP A 239 10.03 3.10 -12.32
CA TRP A 239 10.75 3.62 -13.49
C TRP A 239 9.81 3.64 -14.69
N ASN A 240 9.80 4.77 -15.41
CA ASN A 240 9.15 5.04 -16.70
C ASN A 240 8.04 4.06 -17.16
N GLY A 241 6.79 4.56 -17.17
CA GLY A 241 5.71 4.09 -18.05
C GLY A 241 5.04 2.75 -17.73
N ALA A 242 5.61 1.88 -16.89
CA ALA A 242 5.06 0.55 -16.63
C ALA A 242 4.32 0.47 -15.28
N LEU A 243 3.21 1.22 -15.12
CA LEU A 243 2.40 1.18 -13.90
C LEU A 243 1.28 0.13 -13.89
N LYS A 244 0.89 -0.41 -15.07
CA LYS A 244 -0.38 -1.12 -15.20
C LYS A 244 -0.43 -2.56 -14.67
N ASN A 245 0.69 -3.28 -14.47
CA ASN A 245 0.65 -4.73 -14.17
C ASN A 245 1.83 -5.29 -13.34
N LYS A 246 2.47 -4.51 -12.46
CA LYS A 246 3.55 -5.05 -11.60
C LYS A 246 3.05 -5.38 -10.17
N PRO A 247 3.40 -6.55 -9.61
CA PRO A 247 3.02 -6.93 -8.26
C PRO A 247 3.54 -5.94 -7.22
N TRP A 248 2.75 -5.71 -6.18
CA TRP A 248 3.11 -4.92 -5.02
C TRP A 248 4.18 -5.67 -4.24
N TRP A 249 5.39 -5.12 -4.17
CA TRP A 249 6.46 -5.68 -3.36
C TRP A 249 6.48 -4.95 -2.02
N LEU A 250 6.40 -5.72 -0.93
CA LEU A 250 6.75 -5.25 0.41
C LEU A 250 8.25 -4.89 0.39
N TYR A 251 8.58 -3.64 0.09
CA TYR A 251 9.93 -3.12 0.24
C TYR A 251 10.04 -2.47 1.61
N ARG A 252 10.84 -3.09 2.48
CA ARG A 252 11.18 -2.56 3.79
C ARG A 252 12.68 -2.25 3.76
N ARG A 253 13.05 -0.99 3.99
CA ARG A 253 14.42 -0.64 4.36
C ARG A 253 14.68 -1.09 5.79
#